data_AF-A0A929X2E2-F1
#
_entry.id   AF-A0A929X2E2-F1
#
_cell.length_a   1.000
_cell.length_b   1.000
_cell.length_c   1.000
_cell.angle_alpha   90.00
_cell.angle_beta   90.00
_cell.angle_gamma   90.00
#
_symmetry.space_group_name_H-M   'P 1'
#
loop_
_entity.id
_entity.type
_entity.pdbx_description
1 polymer ?
#
loop_
_entity_poly.entity_id
_entity_poly.type
_entity_poly.pdbx_seq_one_letter_code
_entity_poly.pdbx_strand_id
1 'polypeptide(L)'
;MASTMNPLERKARASFIKGFFIALLIGILIIAFLALQLFNKITAEKKRISSQKTVLVLKKNVTSGEILTSNMLTTLKVDAEMAPVGSVDSVSKFNKFMVADLNGNEITTLADGTKAITVNGQQYPLTKDANGDYTYVMNGQAVKVAFGESTYVAKISLGKGTPIIPDMVTVISEQATNDLREQEYNMIALPSDLKTDDTVDVRLRLPNGADYVVLSKKKVKVPTAGGNQSYSTVSLDLNETEIITMSAAIIDSYKIQGSKLYINKYTDPGLQKASKATYIPSEDALRVIDKDPNQLAKAKAALIELYQSSSEFRKQIDSSYAGTEKTAIDAQVSSGTTSEINTQINLRKSISDGK
;
A
#
# COMPACT_ATOMS: atom_id res chain seq x y z
N MET A 1 64.83 -30.46 73.37
CA MET A 1 64.46 -29.34 74.26
C MET A 1 63.14 -28.77 73.80
N ALA A 2 62.04 -29.06 74.51
CA ALA A 2 60.74 -28.47 74.20
C ALA A 2 60.75 -27.02 74.69
N SER A 3 60.86 -26.07 73.76
CA SER A 3 60.72 -24.64 74.05
C SER A 3 59.28 -24.38 74.50
N THR A 4 59.07 -24.23 75.80
CA THR A 4 57.79 -23.82 76.38
C THR A 4 57.53 -22.36 76.04
N MET A 5 56.72 -22.11 75.01
CA MET A 5 56.25 -20.76 74.64
C MET A 5 55.69 -20.02 75.86
N ASN A 6 56.03 -18.74 76.00
CA ASN A 6 55.56 -17.87 77.07
C ASN A 6 54.01 -17.80 77.07
N PRO A 7 53.33 -17.93 78.23
CA PRO A 7 51.87 -17.85 78.32
C PRO A 7 51.24 -16.62 77.65
N LEU A 8 51.92 -15.47 77.69
CA LEU A 8 51.50 -14.23 77.03
C LEU A 8 51.56 -14.33 75.50
N GLU A 9 52.63 -14.91 74.95
CA GLU A 9 52.78 -15.13 73.51
C GLU A 9 51.78 -16.17 72.98
N ARG A 10 51.48 -17.21 73.78
CA ARG A 10 50.44 -18.20 73.44
C ARG A 10 49.05 -17.57 73.39
N LYS A 11 48.73 -16.68 74.32
CA LYS A 11 47.45 -15.95 74.36
C LYS A 11 47.34 -14.93 73.21
N ALA A 12 48.41 -14.21 72.91
CA ALA A 12 48.45 -13.27 71.79
C ALA A 12 48.27 -13.95 70.43
N ARG A 13 48.97 -15.06 70.17
CA ARG A 13 48.79 -15.86 68.94
C ARG A 13 47.38 -16.46 68.83
N ALA A 14 46.83 -16.98 69.93
CA ALA A 14 45.46 -17.51 69.93
C ALA A 14 44.40 -16.42 69.66
N SER A 15 44.57 -15.21 70.20
CA SER A 15 43.69 -14.08 69.94
C SER A 15 43.81 -13.56 68.50
N PHE A 16 45.02 -13.51 67.94
CA PHE A 16 45.26 -13.14 66.54
C PHE A 16 44.62 -14.15 65.58
N ILE A 17 44.79 -15.45 65.83
CA ILE A 17 44.18 -16.52 65.03
C ILE A 17 42.64 -16.45 65.10
N LYS A 18 42.07 -16.19 66.29
CA LYS A 18 40.61 -15.98 66.44
C LYS A 18 40.12 -14.76 65.66
N GLY A 19 40.83 -13.64 65.74
CA GLY A 19 40.51 -12.43 64.98
C GLY A 19 40.58 -12.65 63.45
N PHE A 20 41.57 -13.41 62.99
CA PHE A 20 41.72 -13.81 61.60
C PHE A 20 40.54 -14.67 61.12
N PHE A 21 40.12 -15.67 61.90
CA PHE A 21 38.95 -16.49 61.55
C PHE A 21 37.64 -15.70 61.55
N ILE A 22 37.47 -14.74 62.47
CA ILE A 22 36.31 -13.84 62.48
C ILE A 22 36.29 -12.95 61.24
N ALA A 23 37.43 -12.35 60.87
CA ALA A 23 37.55 -11.53 59.67
C ALA A 23 37.32 -12.35 58.39
N LEU A 24 37.83 -13.58 58.31
CA LEU A 24 37.57 -14.51 57.21
C LEU A 24 36.08 -14.82 57.08
N LEU A 25 35.42 -15.11 58.20
CA LEU A 25 33.99 -15.43 58.23
C LEU A 25 33.13 -14.24 57.79
N ILE A 26 33.45 -13.04 58.26
CA ILE A 26 32.79 -11.79 57.82
C ILE A 26 33.02 -11.57 56.31
N GLY A 27 34.24 -11.80 55.82
CA GLY A 27 34.57 -11.71 54.40
C GLY A 27 33.73 -12.68 53.54
N ILE A 28 33.59 -13.93 53.96
CA ILE A 28 32.76 -14.93 53.28
C ILE A 28 31.28 -14.50 53.25
N LEU A 29 30.75 -13.96 54.35
CA LEU A 29 29.37 -13.48 54.42
C LEU A 29 29.12 -12.29 53.47
N ILE A 30 30.05 -11.33 53.40
CA ILE A 30 29.96 -10.20 52.47
C ILE A 30 30.00 -10.70 51.02
N ILE A 31 30.90 -11.63 50.69
CA ILE A 31 30.99 -12.22 49.34
C ILE A 31 29.69 -12.96 48.99
N ALA A 32 29.14 -13.76 49.90
CA ALA A 32 27.88 -14.47 49.70
C ALA A 32 26.71 -13.49 49.47
N PHE A 33 26.65 -12.40 50.23
CA PHE A 33 25.64 -11.36 50.07
C PHE A 33 25.76 -10.63 48.73
N LEU A 34 26.98 -10.27 48.32
CA LEU A 34 27.24 -9.66 47.01
C LEU A 34 26.89 -10.62 45.87
N ALA A 35 27.21 -11.91 46.00
CA ALA A 35 26.85 -12.94 45.02
C ALA A 35 25.33 -13.09 44.89
N LEU A 36 24.58 -13.05 45.99
CA LEU A 36 23.12 -13.10 45.98
C LEU A 36 22.50 -11.86 45.32
N GLN A 37 23.02 -10.66 45.62
CA GLN A 37 22.59 -9.43 44.93
C GLN A 37 22.86 -9.51 43.42
N LEU A 38 24.03 -9.99 43.03
CA LEU A 38 24.40 -10.15 41.63
C LEU A 38 23.49 -11.18 40.93
N PHE A 39 23.20 -12.31 41.57
CA PHE A 39 22.31 -13.34 41.03
C PHE A 39 20.88 -12.82 40.83
N ASN A 40 20.36 -12.04 41.80
CA ASN A 40 19.05 -11.41 41.69
C ASN A 40 19.00 -10.40 40.53
N LYS A 41 20.03 -9.55 40.36
CA LYS A 41 20.13 -8.61 39.24
C LYS A 41 20.24 -9.33 37.90
N ILE A 42 21.04 -10.38 37.80
CA ILE A 42 21.17 -11.21 36.60
C ILE A 42 19.83 -11.87 36.25
N THR A 43 19.10 -12.36 37.25
CA THR A 43 17.79 -13.01 37.05
C THR A 43 16.74 -12.00 36.59
N ALA A 44 16.71 -10.80 37.19
CA ALA A 44 15.84 -9.72 36.77
C ALA A 44 16.15 -9.25 35.33
N GLU A 45 17.44 -9.11 34.99
CA GLU A 45 17.86 -8.72 33.65
C GLU A 45 17.55 -9.81 32.61
N LYS A 46 17.74 -11.09 32.93
CA LYS A 46 17.30 -12.21 32.09
C LYS A 46 15.79 -12.18 31.87
N LYS A 47 15.00 -11.91 32.91
CA LYS A 47 13.54 -11.77 32.80
C LYS A 47 13.18 -10.60 31.89
N ARG A 48 13.81 -9.43 32.06
CA ARG A 48 13.61 -8.25 31.21
C ARG A 48 13.93 -8.54 29.75
N ILE A 49 15.09 -9.14 29.46
CA ILE A 49 15.50 -9.53 28.10
C ILE A 49 14.51 -10.53 27.49
N SER A 50 13.98 -11.47 28.27
CA SER A 50 12.98 -12.45 27.79
C SER A 50 11.62 -11.83 27.48
N SER A 51 11.27 -10.70 28.08
CA SER A 51 10.02 -9.97 27.82
C SER A 51 10.10 -8.95 26.66
N GLN A 52 11.28 -8.77 26.06
CA GLN A 52 11.44 -7.85 24.95
C GLN A 52 10.83 -8.41 23.66
N LYS A 53 10.19 -7.54 22.89
CA LYS A 53 9.74 -7.83 21.52
C LYS A 53 10.72 -7.24 20.51
N THR A 54 10.84 -7.92 19.38
CA THR A 54 11.59 -7.40 18.24
C THR A 54 10.64 -6.56 17.39
N VAL A 55 11.06 -5.36 17.02
CA VAL A 55 10.33 -4.46 16.12
C VAL A 55 11.23 -4.04 14.96
N LEU A 56 10.65 -3.88 13.78
CA LEU A 56 11.33 -3.44 12.58
C LEU A 56 11.27 -1.91 12.48
N VAL A 57 12.43 -1.26 12.38
CA VAL A 57 12.56 0.20 12.40
C VAL A 57 13.41 0.71 11.23
N LEU A 58 13.23 1.98 10.90
CA LEU A 58 13.98 2.65 9.83
C LEU A 58 15.42 3.01 10.25
N LYS A 59 16.41 2.71 9.40
CA LYS A 59 17.82 3.15 9.55
C LYS A 59 18.05 4.59 9.13
N LYS A 60 17.17 5.16 8.31
CA LYS A 60 17.24 6.52 7.77
C LYS A 60 15.86 7.20 7.72
N ASN A 61 15.85 8.50 7.49
CA ASN A 61 14.60 9.21 7.18
C ASN A 61 14.07 8.77 5.81
N VAL A 62 12.75 8.68 5.70
CA VAL A 62 12.03 8.30 4.49
C VAL A 62 10.97 9.37 4.21
N THR A 63 10.91 9.90 2.99
CA THR A 63 9.89 10.88 2.62
C THR A 63 8.60 10.19 2.16
N SER A 64 7.45 10.86 2.27
CA SER A 64 6.21 10.35 1.68
C SER A 64 6.38 10.00 0.20
N GLY A 65 5.83 8.87 -0.24
CA GLY A 65 5.95 8.33 -1.59
C GLY A 65 7.27 7.62 -1.91
N GLU A 66 8.24 7.59 -0.97
CA GLU A 66 9.50 6.88 -1.19
C GLU A 66 9.31 5.37 -1.07
N ILE A 67 9.86 4.60 -2.03
CA ILE A 67 9.88 3.14 -2.00
C ILE A 67 10.74 2.66 -0.83
N LEU A 68 10.11 1.89 0.06
CA LEU A 68 10.78 1.21 1.16
C LEU A 68 11.57 0.01 0.63
N THR A 69 12.78 -0.18 1.14
CA THR A 69 13.66 -1.29 0.73
C THR A 69 14.21 -1.99 1.97
N SER A 70 14.55 -3.27 1.85
CA SER A 70 15.02 -4.10 2.97
C SER A 70 16.23 -3.49 3.68
N ASN A 71 17.13 -2.85 2.94
CA ASN A 71 18.34 -2.26 3.50
C ASN A 71 18.08 -0.98 4.31
N MET A 72 16.93 -0.31 4.13
CA MET A 72 16.47 0.80 4.97
C MET A 72 15.98 0.34 6.34
N LEU A 73 15.85 -0.97 6.57
CA LEU A 73 15.21 -1.52 7.77
C LEU A 73 16.22 -2.27 8.64
N THR A 74 16.06 -2.13 9.95
CA THR A 74 16.79 -2.89 10.97
C THR A 74 15.82 -3.36 12.04
N THR A 75 16.17 -4.40 12.77
CA THR A 75 15.42 -4.79 13.97
C THR A 75 15.95 -4.06 15.20
N LEU A 76 15.05 -3.77 16.13
CA LEU A 76 15.34 -3.24 17.46
C LEU A 76 14.59 -4.10 18.49
N LYS A 77 15.22 -4.39 19.63
CA LYS A 77 14.52 -5.02 20.77
C LYS A 77 14.01 -3.94 21.70
N VAL A 78 12.70 -3.93 21.92
CA VAL A 78 12.01 -2.98 22.80
C VAL A 78 11.17 -3.74 23.82
N ASP A 79 10.86 -3.09 24.94
CA ASP A 79 9.94 -3.68 25.91
C ASP A 79 8.54 -3.82 25.27
N ALA A 80 7.86 -4.94 25.54
CA ALA A 80 6.64 -5.32 24.85
C ALA A 80 5.51 -4.27 24.95
N GLU A 81 5.50 -3.49 26.03
CA GLU A 81 4.54 -2.41 26.29
C GLU A 81 4.83 -1.13 25.51
N MET A 82 6.09 -0.93 25.08
CA MET A 82 6.52 0.23 24.29
C MET A 82 6.49 -0.02 22.79
N ALA A 83 6.30 -1.28 22.36
CA ALA A 83 6.15 -1.63 20.96
C ALA A 83 4.82 -1.09 20.42
N PRO A 84 4.81 -0.27 19.34
CA PRO A 84 3.56 0.15 18.72
C PRO A 84 2.71 -1.04 18.28
N VAL A 85 1.40 -0.92 18.49
CA VAL A 85 0.44 -1.93 18.03
C VAL A 85 0.55 -2.09 16.51
N GLY A 86 0.58 -3.34 16.04
CA GLY A 86 0.71 -3.65 14.61
C GLY A 86 2.12 -3.55 14.04
N SER A 87 3.14 -3.26 14.86
CA SER A 87 4.53 -3.26 14.38
C SER A 87 4.99 -4.63 13.90
N VAL A 88 5.74 -4.64 12.80
CA VAL A 88 6.31 -5.86 12.21
C VAL A 88 7.61 -6.22 12.93
N ASP A 89 7.88 -7.50 13.16
CA ASP A 89 9.03 -7.96 13.96
C ASP A 89 10.27 -8.37 13.16
N SER A 90 10.17 -8.43 11.84
CA SER A 90 11.25 -8.91 11.00
C SER A 90 11.13 -8.43 9.57
N VAL A 91 12.30 -8.29 8.92
CA VAL A 91 12.39 -8.07 7.48
C VAL A 91 11.73 -9.22 6.73
N SER A 92 11.78 -10.47 7.21
CA SER A 92 11.09 -11.60 6.56
C SER A 92 9.55 -11.45 6.57
N LYS A 93 8.95 -11.04 7.69
CA LYS A 93 7.51 -10.75 7.72
C LYS A 93 7.14 -9.50 6.94
N PHE A 94 8.01 -8.50 6.89
CA PHE A 94 7.85 -7.34 6.02
C PHE A 94 8.06 -7.71 4.54
N ASN A 95 8.96 -8.64 4.24
CA ASN A 95 9.29 -9.12 2.89
C ASN A 95 8.24 -10.10 2.36
N LYS A 96 7.43 -10.72 3.23
CA LYS A 96 6.18 -11.35 2.81
C LYS A 96 5.25 -10.34 2.11
N PHE A 97 5.49 -9.04 2.34
CA PHE A 97 4.85 -7.93 1.65
C PHE A 97 5.80 -7.24 0.63
N MET A 98 7.10 -7.49 0.60
CA MET A 98 8.01 -6.75 -0.29
C MET A 98 9.24 -7.49 -0.76
N VAL A 99 9.76 -7.01 -1.88
CA VAL A 99 11.06 -7.33 -2.45
C VAL A 99 11.01 -8.44 -3.50
N ALA A 100 10.19 -8.18 -4.52
CA ALA A 100 10.30 -8.78 -5.82
C ALA A 100 9.70 -7.80 -6.85
N ASP A 101 10.32 -7.65 -8.01
CA ASP A 101 9.52 -7.36 -9.21
C ASP A 101 8.50 -8.52 -9.41
N LEU A 102 7.60 -8.45 -10.38
CA LEU A 102 6.67 -9.56 -10.67
C LEU A 102 7.37 -10.90 -10.97
N ASN A 103 8.70 -10.90 -11.15
CA ASN A 103 9.51 -12.06 -11.48
C ASN A 103 10.36 -12.57 -10.30
N GLY A 104 10.24 -12.00 -9.09
CA GLY A 104 11.01 -12.47 -7.92
C GLY A 104 12.35 -11.77 -7.70
N ASN A 105 12.70 -10.75 -8.48
CA ASN A 105 14.03 -10.11 -8.43
C ASN A 105 14.14 -9.10 -7.28
N GLU A 106 15.23 -9.17 -6.52
CA GLU A 106 15.44 -8.33 -5.33
C GLU A 106 15.68 -6.85 -5.71
N ILE A 107 15.08 -5.90 -4.99
CA ILE A 107 15.30 -4.46 -5.17
C ILE A 107 15.95 -3.86 -3.92
N THR A 108 17.06 -3.13 -4.10
CA THR A 108 17.90 -2.55 -3.04
C THR A 108 18.16 -1.06 -3.28
N THR A 109 18.43 -0.29 -2.22
CA THR A 109 19.01 1.07 -2.34
C THR A 109 20.51 1.01 -2.08
N LEU A 110 21.32 1.52 -3.00
CA LEU A 110 22.78 1.61 -2.91
C LEU A 110 23.23 2.72 -1.95
N ALA A 111 24.52 2.72 -1.60
CA ALA A 111 25.12 3.67 -0.66
C ALA A 111 25.06 5.15 -1.13
N ASP A 112 24.98 5.36 -2.45
CA ASP A 112 24.81 6.66 -3.10
C ASP A 112 23.34 7.13 -3.17
N GLY A 113 22.40 6.32 -2.67
CA GLY A 113 20.96 6.57 -2.70
C GLY A 113 20.26 6.08 -3.98
N THR A 114 21.00 5.60 -4.98
CA THR A 114 20.46 5.03 -6.22
C THR A 114 19.78 3.70 -5.92
N LYS A 115 18.65 3.39 -6.58
CA LYS A 115 18.01 2.07 -6.43
C LYS A 115 18.65 1.08 -7.41
N ALA A 116 18.64 -0.21 -7.10
CA ALA A 116 19.16 -1.26 -7.98
C ALA A 116 18.32 -2.53 -7.87
N ILE A 117 18.26 -3.30 -8.96
CA ILE A 117 17.61 -4.61 -9.03
C ILE A 117 18.66 -5.71 -9.22
N THR A 118 18.50 -6.84 -8.54
CA THR A 118 19.37 -8.01 -8.68
C THR A 118 18.68 -9.03 -9.57
N VAL A 119 19.20 -9.23 -10.79
CA VAL A 119 18.70 -10.20 -11.77
C VAL A 119 19.78 -11.22 -12.03
N ASN A 120 19.47 -12.51 -11.83
CA ASN A 120 20.43 -13.62 -11.98
C ASN A 120 21.73 -13.43 -11.16
N GLY A 121 21.63 -12.81 -9.98
CA GLY A 121 22.78 -12.55 -9.10
C GLY A 121 23.65 -11.35 -9.50
N GLN A 122 23.33 -10.65 -10.59
CA GLN A 122 23.98 -9.39 -10.96
C GLN A 122 23.10 -8.19 -10.64
N GLN A 123 23.72 -7.13 -10.12
CA GLN A 123 23.04 -5.92 -9.69
C GLN A 123 23.04 -4.88 -10.82
N TYR A 124 21.87 -4.32 -11.12
CA TYR A 124 21.67 -3.30 -12.14
C TYR A 124 21.07 -2.04 -11.51
N PRO A 125 21.64 -0.84 -11.71
CA PRO A 125 21.06 0.40 -11.21
C PRO A 125 19.72 0.67 -11.90
N LEU A 126 18.77 1.19 -11.12
CA LEU A 126 17.46 1.60 -11.59
C LEU A 126 17.48 3.08 -11.95
N THR A 127 17.02 3.38 -13.16
CA THR A 127 16.78 4.73 -13.65
C THR A 127 15.29 4.94 -13.86
N LYS A 128 14.78 6.14 -13.55
CA LYS A 128 13.43 6.51 -13.96
C LYS A 128 13.44 6.93 -15.42
N ASP A 129 12.53 6.37 -16.21
CA ASP A 129 12.29 6.86 -17.56
C ASP A 129 11.49 8.19 -17.54
N ALA A 130 11.20 8.74 -18.72
CA ALA A 130 10.40 9.95 -18.87
C ALA A 130 8.97 9.82 -18.31
N ASN A 131 8.50 8.58 -18.07
CA ASN A 131 7.18 8.27 -17.53
C ASN A 131 7.21 8.04 -16.00
N GLY A 132 8.38 8.15 -15.37
CA GLY A 132 8.58 7.91 -13.94
C GLY A 132 8.65 6.43 -13.56
N ASP A 133 8.64 5.51 -14.53
CA ASP A 133 8.78 4.07 -14.30
C ASP A 133 10.27 3.73 -14.10
N TYR A 134 10.56 2.82 -13.17
CA TYR A 134 11.93 2.36 -12.99
C TYR A 134 12.30 1.33 -14.07
N THR A 135 13.48 1.50 -14.62
CA THR A 135 14.08 0.68 -15.67
C THR A 135 15.50 0.31 -15.26
N TYR A 136 16.02 -0.80 -15.78
CA TYR A 136 17.43 -1.17 -15.66
C TYR A 136 17.97 -1.59 -17.03
N VAL A 137 19.26 -1.41 -17.27
CA VAL A 137 19.88 -1.77 -18.55
C VAL A 137 20.47 -3.16 -18.45
N MET A 138 19.92 -4.12 -19.19
CA MET A 138 20.45 -5.47 -19.32
C MET A 138 20.81 -5.73 -20.78
N ASN A 139 22.05 -6.14 -21.04
CA ASN A 139 22.58 -6.37 -22.39
C ASN A 139 22.39 -5.18 -23.35
N GLY A 140 22.49 -3.94 -22.84
CA GLY A 140 22.33 -2.71 -23.63
C GLY A 140 20.88 -2.31 -23.93
N GLN A 141 19.88 -3.07 -23.45
CA GLN A 141 18.47 -2.73 -23.58
C GLN A 141 17.87 -2.28 -22.25
N ALA A 142 17.05 -1.24 -22.29
CA ALA A 142 16.28 -0.80 -21.13
C ALA A 142 15.14 -1.80 -20.87
N VAL A 143 15.18 -2.44 -19.71
CA VAL A 143 14.16 -3.38 -19.25
C VAL A 143 13.35 -2.71 -18.15
N LYS A 144 12.03 -2.68 -18.34
CA LYS A 144 11.09 -2.10 -17.37
C LYS A 144 10.98 -3.00 -16.15
N VAL A 145 11.08 -2.41 -14.95
CA VAL A 145 10.80 -3.13 -13.71
C VAL A 145 9.30 -3.26 -13.56
N ALA A 146 8.79 -4.49 -13.63
CA ALA A 146 7.39 -4.77 -13.46
C ALA A 146 7.05 -4.82 -11.96
N PHE A 147 6.65 -3.70 -11.38
CA PHE A 147 6.23 -3.64 -9.98
C PHE A 147 4.86 -4.34 -9.80
N GLY A 148 4.82 -5.37 -8.94
CA GLY A 148 3.59 -6.01 -8.49
C GLY A 148 3.10 -5.50 -7.14
N GLU A 149 2.17 -6.24 -6.51
CA GLU A 149 1.59 -5.98 -5.18
C GLU A 149 2.63 -5.98 -4.03
N SER A 150 3.91 -6.21 -4.34
CA SER A 150 5.02 -6.35 -3.40
C SER A 150 6.00 -5.16 -3.41
N THR A 151 5.58 -3.99 -3.88
CA THR A 151 6.39 -2.76 -3.78
C THR A 151 5.67 -1.71 -2.96
N TYR A 152 6.10 -1.50 -1.72
CA TYR A 152 5.48 -0.54 -0.82
C TYR A 152 6.24 0.79 -0.80
N VAL A 153 5.46 1.85 -0.75
CA VAL A 153 5.89 3.22 -0.54
C VAL A 153 5.37 3.71 0.81
N ALA A 154 6.10 4.61 1.45
CA ALA A 154 5.63 5.26 2.67
C ALA A 154 4.46 6.20 2.35
N LYS A 155 3.34 6.09 3.06
CA LYS A 155 2.17 6.99 2.92
C LYS A 155 2.45 8.38 3.49
N ILE A 156 3.39 8.47 4.43
CA ILE A 156 3.77 9.68 5.16
C ILE A 156 5.30 9.74 5.28
N SER A 157 5.83 10.92 5.61
CA SER A 157 7.24 11.04 5.97
C SER A 157 7.52 10.37 7.32
N LEU A 158 8.53 9.50 7.37
CA LEU A 158 8.90 8.71 8.53
C LEU A 158 10.34 9.02 8.94
N GLY A 159 10.56 9.23 10.23
CA GLY A 159 11.88 9.49 10.78
C GLY A 159 12.72 8.23 10.94
N LYS A 160 14.05 8.40 10.99
CA LYS A 160 14.96 7.34 11.46
C LYS A 160 14.53 6.83 12.84
N GLY A 161 14.49 5.51 13.00
CA GLY A 161 14.10 4.84 14.24
C GLY A 161 12.59 4.59 14.38
N THR A 162 11.75 5.10 13.48
CA THR A 162 10.31 4.84 13.50
C THR A 162 10.02 3.35 13.23
N PRO A 163 9.22 2.68 14.08
CA PRO A 163 8.74 1.34 13.81
C PRO A 163 7.79 1.29 12.61
N ILE A 164 7.97 0.30 11.73
CA ILE A 164 7.10 0.11 10.58
C ILE A 164 5.80 -0.57 11.01
N ILE A 165 4.69 0.08 10.66
CA ILE A 165 3.33 -0.40 10.84
C ILE A 165 2.69 -0.51 9.45
N PRO A 166 1.95 -1.60 9.13
CA PRO A 166 1.31 -1.80 7.82
C PRO A 166 0.50 -0.59 7.33
N ASP A 167 -0.20 0.12 8.23
CA ASP A 167 -1.03 1.27 7.86
C ASP A 167 -0.25 2.50 7.38
N MET A 168 1.07 2.55 7.65
CA MET A 168 1.97 3.62 7.20
C MET A 168 2.49 3.41 5.78
N VAL A 169 2.20 2.27 5.17
CA VAL A 169 2.73 1.87 3.87
C VAL A 169 1.58 1.52 2.93
N THR A 170 1.75 1.80 1.65
CA THR A 170 0.80 1.39 0.58
C THR A 170 1.58 0.81 -0.57
N VAL A 171 0.94 0.00 -1.40
CA VAL A 171 1.57 -0.48 -2.63
C VAL A 171 1.74 0.69 -3.60
N ILE A 172 2.85 0.72 -4.35
CA ILE A 172 3.17 1.78 -5.31
C ILE A 172 2.07 1.95 -6.39
N SER A 173 1.35 0.88 -6.73
CA SER A 173 0.19 0.92 -7.64
C SER A 173 -1.06 1.54 -7.00
N GLU A 174 -1.13 1.54 -5.67
CA GLU A 174 -2.19 2.14 -4.86
C GLU A 174 -1.75 3.48 -4.25
N GLN A 175 -0.64 4.05 -4.73
CA GLN A 175 -0.25 5.38 -4.30
C GLN A 175 -1.39 6.33 -4.67
N ALA A 176 -1.90 7.05 -3.67
CA ALA A 176 -2.75 8.17 -3.93
C ALA A 176 -1.92 9.21 -4.69
N THR A 177 -2.01 9.24 -6.01
CA THR A 177 -1.44 10.27 -6.86
C THR A 177 -2.18 11.58 -6.59
N ASN A 178 -1.48 12.72 -6.68
CA ASN A 178 -2.06 14.04 -6.38
C ASN A 178 -3.31 14.38 -7.22
N ASP A 179 -3.55 13.63 -8.31
CA ASP A 179 -4.66 13.77 -9.24
C ASP A 179 -5.86 12.86 -8.91
N LEU A 180 -5.85 12.07 -7.84
CA LEU A 180 -7.03 11.30 -7.44
C LEU A 180 -8.13 12.21 -6.91
N ARG A 181 -9.36 11.96 -7.36
CA ARG A 181 -10.59 12.61 -6.90
C ARG A 181 -11.64 11.53 -6.63
N GLU A 182 -12.36 11.68 -5.52
CA GLU A 182 -13.57 10.90 -5.26
C GLU A 182 -14.69 11.45 -6.16
N GLN A 183 -15.30 10.61 -6.99
CA GLN A 183 -16.40 10.94 -7.88
C GLN A 183 -17.61 10.04 -7.59
N GLU A 184 -18.79 10.64 -7.43
CA GLU A 184 -20.03 9.91 -7.21
C GLU A 184 -20.78 9.69 -8.53
N TYR A 185 -21.23 8.46 -8.74
CA TYR A 185 -21.96 8.05 -9.94
C TYR A 185 -23.31 7.40 -9.58
N ASN A 186 -24.35 7.77 -10.31
CA ASN A 186 -25.70 7.21 -10.16
C ASN A 186 -26.28 6.55 -11.43
N MET A 187 -25.49 6.53 -12.52
CA MET A 187 -25.87 5.95 -13.82
C MET A 187 -25.34 4.52 -14.02
N ILE A 188 -24.60 3.99 -13.04
CA ILE A 188 -23.98 2.66 -13.11
C ILE A 188 -24.95 1.65 -12.50
N ALA A 189 -25.18 0.53 -13.20
CA ALA A 189 -25.90 -0.59 -12.61
C ALA A 189 -25.04 -1.28 -11.54
N LEU A 190 -25.51 -1.29 -10.30
CA LEU A 190 -24.80 -1.82 -9.13
C LEU A 190 -25.28 -3.24 -8.78
N PRO A 191 -24.39 -4.14 -8.33
CA PRO A 191 -24.78 -5.39 -7.69
C PRO A 191 -25.59 -5.16 -6.41
N SER A 192 -26.56 -6.03 -6.13
CA SER A 192 -27.46 -5.89 -4.96
C SER A 192 -26.75 -6.02 -3.61
N ASP A 193 -25.58 -6.65 -3.57
CA ASP A 193 -24.78 -6.91 -2.38
C ASP A 193 -23.49 -6.07 -2.35
N LEU A 194 -23.42 -5.00 -3.14
CA LEU A 194 -22.28 -4.08 -3.16
C LEU A 194 -22.15 -3.35 -1.82
N LYS A 195 -20.94 -3.32 -1.26
CA LYS A 195 -20.62 -2.67 0.01
C LYS A 195 -19.42 -1.75 -0.16
N THR A 196 -19.32 -0.75 0.71
CA THR A 196 -18.09 0.04 0.86
C THR A 196 -16.90 -0.90 1.08
N ASP A 197 -15.75 -0.55 0.49
CA ASP A 197 -14.51 -1.32 0.42
C ASP A 197 -14.52 -2.54 -0.51
N ASP A 198 -15.64 -2.89 -1.15
CA ASP A 198 -15.64 -3.85 -2.25
C ASP A 198 -14.74 -3.35 -3.39
N THR A 199 -13.99 -4.27 -4.00
CA THR A 199 -13.16 -3.98 -5.17
C THR A 199 -13.88 -4.42 -6.44
N VAL A 200 -13.87 -3.57 -7.47
CA VAL A 200 -14.69 -3.74 -8.67
C VAL A 200 -13.99 -3.38 -9.97
N ASP A 201 -14.51 -3.91 -11.08
CA ASP A 201 -14.34 -3.34 -12.41
C ASP A 201 -15.61 -2.61 -12.83
N VAL A 202 -15.47 -1.50 -13.56
CA VAL A 202 -16.57 -0.84 -14.27
C VAL A 202 -16.52 -1.27 -15.73
N ARG A 203 -17.66 -1.66 -16.29
CA ARG A 203 -17.76 -2.23 -17.64
C ARG A 203 -18.90 -1.62 -18.44
N LEU A 204 -18.65 -1.46 -19.74
CA LEU A 204 -19.65 -1.06 -20.72
C LEU A 204 -19.98 -2.26 -21.61
N ARG A 205 -21.20 -2.79 -21.47
CA ARG A 205 -21.74 -3.83 -22.35
C ARG A 205 -22.53 -3.19 -23.48
N LEU A 206 -22.25 -3.58 -24.71
CA LEU A 206 -22.98 -3.16 -25.90
C LEU A 206 -24.13 -4.13 -26.24
N PRO A 207 -25.11 -3.71 -27.07
CA PRO A 207 -26.26 -4.55 -27.46
C PRO A 207 -25.87 -5.84 -28.19
N ASN A 208 -24.73 -5.83 -28.89
CA ASN A 208 -24.19 -7.00 -29.58
C ASN A 208 -23.50 -8.01 -28.63
N GLY A 209 -23.51 -7.75 -27.33
CA GLY A 209 -22.90 -8.61 -26.31
C GLY A 209 -21.42 -8.33 -26.01
N ALA A 210 -20.76 -7.45 -26.77
CA ALA A 210 -19.40 -7.02 -26.47
C ALA A 210 -19.35 -6.31 -25.11
N ASP A 211 -18.33 -6.63 -24.30
CA ASP A 211 -18.21 -6.17 -22.92
C ASP A 211 -16.81 -5.59 -22.69
N TYR A 212 -16.73 -4.27 -22.51
CA TYR A 212 -15.48 -3.54 -22.40
C TYR A 212 -15.19 -3.17 -20.96
N VAL A 213 -13.94 -3.38 -20.52
CA VAL A 213 -13.47 -2.94 -19.21
C VAL A 213 -13.09 -1.46 -19.31
N VAL A 214 -13.86 -0.62 -18.61
CA VAL A 214 -13.67 0.85 -18.57
C VAL A 214 -12.68 1.22 -17.49
N LEU A 215 -12.92 0.75 -16.27
CA LEU A 215 -12.05 0.93 -15.12
C LEU A 215 -11.80 -0.42 -14.48
N SER A 216 -10.58 -0.64 -13.99
CA SER A 216 -10.25 -1.90 -13.33
C SER A 216 -9.76 -1.73 -11.90
N LYS A 217 -10.13 -2.71 -11.06
CA LYS A 217 -9.67 -2.89 -9.66
C LYS A 217 -9.81 -1.61 -8.83
N LYS A 218 -11.00 -1.01 -8.86
CA LYS A 218 -11.36 0.18 -8.08
C LYS A 218 -12.03 -0.20 -6.78
N LYS A 219 -11.66 0.48 -5.69
CA LYS A 219 -12.40 0.38 -4.44
C LYS A 219 -13.62 1.29 -4.52
N VAL A 220 -14.75 0.77 -4.04
CA VAL A 220 -16.00 1.53 -4.01
C VAL A 220 -16.27 2.04 -2.61
N LYS A 221 -16.96 3.17 -2.55
CA LYS A 221 -17.59 3.68 -1.34
C LYS A 221 -19.06 3.89 -1.63
N VAL A 222 -19.93 3.23 -0.86
CA VAL A 222 -21.37 3.38 -1.00
C VAL A 222 -21.82 4.52 -0.08
N PRO A 223 -22.32 5.65 -0.62
CA PRO A 223 -22.79 6.76 0.20
C PRO A 223 -23.95 6.32 1.10
N THR A 224 -24.03 6.91 2.29
CA THR A 224 -25.17 6.72 3.19
C THR A 224 -26.08 7.95 3.14
N ALA A 225 -27.38 7.74 2.92
CA ALA A 225 -28.40 8.78 3.04
C ALA A 225 -29.37 8.38 4.16
N GLY A 226 -29.60 9.29 5.12
CA GLY A 226 -30.54 9.01 6.23
C GLY A 226 -30.17 7.86 7.15
N GLY A 227 -28.89 7.44 7.17
CA GLY A 227 -28.45 6.24 7.92
C GLY A 227 -28.63 4.92 7.17
N ASN A 228 -29.18 4.93 5.95
CA ASN A 228 -29.28 3.77 5.07
C ASN A 228 -28.27 3.87 3.93
N GLN A 229 -27.80 2.73 3.42
CA GLN A 229 -26.94 2.69 2.24
C GLN A 229 -27.72 3.14 1.00
N SER A 230 -27.08 3.94 0.15
CA SER A 230 -27.61 4.28 -1.16
C SER A 230 -27.63 3.03 -2.05
N TYR A 231 -28.77 2.78 -2.69
CA TYR A 231 -28.95 1.62 -3.57
C TYR A 231 -28.62 1.92 -5.04
N SER A 232 -28.44 3.20 -5.38
CA SER A 232 -28.25 3.65 -6.76
C SER A 232 -27.01 4.51 -6.96
N THR A 233 -26.26 4.84 -5.90
CA THR A 233 -25.06 5.66 -6.01
C THR A 233 -23.83 4.96 -5.45
N VAL A 234 -22.70 5.20 -6.11
CA VAL A 234 -21.40 4.68 -5.73
C VAL A 234 -20.34 5.74 -5.97
N SER A 235 -19.42 5.87 -5.03
CA SER A 235 -18.25 6.73 -5.16
C SER A 235 -17.02 5.90 -5.51
N LEU A 236 -16.20 6.43 -6.43
CA LEU A 236 -14.95 5.83 -6.87
C LEU A 236 -13.83 6.87 -6.79
N ASP A 237 -12.64 6.45 -6.36
CA ASP A 237 -11.44 7.27 -6.45
C ASP A 237 -10.79 7.10 -7.82
N LEU A 238 -10.77 8.17 -8.61
CA LEU A 238 -10.32 8.18 -10.00
C LEU A 238 -9.27 9.26 -10.23
N ASN A 239 -8.27 8.95 -11.06
CA ASN A 239 -7.36 9.96 -11.59
C ASN A 239 -7.98 10.71 -12.79
N GLU A 240 -7.37 11.80 -13.24
CA GLU A 240 -7.92 12.65 -14.31
C GLU A 240 -8.21 11.88 -15.62
N THR A 241 -7.32 10.96 -16.00
CA THR A 241 -7.52 10.10 -17.19
C THR A 241 -8.76 9.23 -17.03
N GLU A 242 -8.94 8.66 -15.84
CA GLU A 242 -10.04 7.77 -15.51
C GLU A 242 -11.36 8.53 -15.41
N ILE A 243 -11.34 9.75 -14.89
CA ILE A 243 -12.51 10.65 -14.86
C ILE A 243 -13.00 10.91 -16.28
N ILE A 244 -12.09 11.31 -17.17
CA ILE A 244 -12.45 11.59 -18.57
C ILE A 244 -12.86 10.31 -19.31
N THR A 245 -12.18 9.18 -19.05
CA THR A 245 -12.52 7.86 -19.61
C THR A 245 -13.91 7.41 -19.17
N MET A 246 -14.24 7.59 -17.89
CA MET A 246 -15.53 7.26 -17.33
C MET A 246 -16.62 8.16 -17.91
N SER A 247 -16.37 9.48 -18.03
CA SER A 247 -17.27 10.41 -18.69
C SER A 247 -17.58 9.99 -20.14
N ALA A 248 -16.56 9.59 -20.90
CA ALA A 248 -16.75 9.08 -22.25
C ALA A 248 -17.62 7.81 -22.28
N ALA A 249 -17.39 6.87 -21.35
CA ALA A 249 -18.17 5.64 -21.27
C ALA A 249 -19.63 5.88 -20.90
N ILE A 250 -19.90 6.85 -20.02
CA ILE A 250 -21.26 7.28 -19.66
C ILE A 250 -21.98 7.83 -20.90
N ILE A 251 -21.33 8.75 -21.61
CA ILE A 251 -21.92 9.33 -22.83
C ILE A 251 -22.14 8.26 -23.89
N ASP A 252 -21.19 7.35 -24.11
CA ASP A 252 -21.38 6.23 -25.05
C ASP A 252 -22.54 5.32 -24.61
N SER A 253 -22.74 5.13 -23.31
CA SER A 253 -23.88 4.35 -22.81
C SER A 253 -25.23 5.01 -23.13
N TYR A 254 -25.28 6.35 -23.15
CA TYR A 254 -26.49 7.08 -23.54
C TYR A 254 -26.71 7.06 -25.06
N LYS A 255 -25.64 7.17 -25.87
CA LYS A 255 -25.72 7.10 -27.33
C LYS A 255 -26.19 5.74 -27.84
N ILE A 256 -25.80 4.66 -27.17
CA ILE A 256 -26.00 3.29 -27.64
C ILE A 256 -27.19 2.68 -26.90
N GLN A 257 -28.35 2.69 -27.57
CA GLN A 257 -29.57 2.11 -27.01
C GLN A 257 -29.39 0.60 -26.74
N GLY A 258 -29.74 0.18 -25.52
CA GLY A 258 -29.57 -1.22 -25.07
C GLY A 258 -28.17 -1.53 -24.54
N SER A 259 -27.27 -0.56 -24.49
CA SER A 259 -26.02 -0.70 -23.76
C SER A 259 -26.26 -0.64 -22.24
N LYS A 260 -25.29 -1.14 -21.47
CA LYS A 260 -25.33 -1.15 -20.01
C LYS A 260 -23.97 -0.83 -19.43
N LEU A 261 -23.88 0.25 -18.66
CA LEU A 261 -22.73 0.56 -17.81
C LEU A 261 -22.96 -0.07 -16.43
N TYR A 262 -22.06 -0.93 -15.96
CA TYR A 262 -22.28 -1.72 -14.74
C TYR A 262 -20.98 -2.07 -14.02
N ILE A 263 -21.11 -2.48 -12.77
CA ILE A 263 -19.99 -2.91 -11.92
C ILE A 263 -19.97 -4.43 -11.76
N ASN A 264 -18.77 -5.01 -11.81
CA ASN A 264 -18.50 -6.39 -11.41
C ASN A 264 -17.56 -6.43 -10.20
N LYS A 265 -17.94 -7.17 -9.16
CA LYS A 265 -17.13 -7.37 -7.96
C LYS A 265 -16.02 -8.38 -8.20
N TYR A 266 -14.86 -8.13 -7.62
CA TYR A 266 -13.83 -9.13 -7.41
C TYR A 266 -14.27 -10.07 -6.30
N THR A 267 -14.08 -11.38 -6.50
CA THR A 267 -14.38 -12.39 -5.49
C THR A 267 -13.29 -12.47 -4.43
N ASP A 268 -12.03 -12.29 -4.86
CA ASP A 268 -10.86 -12.21 -3.99
C ASP A 268 -9.90 -11.15 -4.56
N PRO A 269 -10.04 -9.88 -4.18
CA PRO A 269 -9.23 -8.81 -4.73
C PRO A 269 -7.74 -8.92 -4.36
N GLY A 270 -7.39 -9.70 -3.33
CA GLY A 270 -6.00 -9.91 -2.92
C GLY A 270 -5.27 -10.95 -3.77
N LEU A 271 -5.99 -11.88 -4.39
CA LEU A 271 -5.40 -12.91 -5.27
C LEU A 271 -5.63 -12.64 -6.76
N GLN A 272 -6.69 -11.92 -7.09
CA GLN A 272 -7.06 -11.65 -8.47
C GLN A 272 -6.31 -10.46 -9.03
N LYS A 273 -5.63 -10.70 -10.17
CA LYS A 273 -4.98 -9.65 -10.96
C LYS A 273 -6.04 -8.70 -11.52
N ALA A 274 -5.69 -7.42 -11.63
CA ALA A 274 -6.54 -6.44 -12.27
C ALA A 274 -6.83 -6.84 -13.73
N SER A 275 -8.08 -6.68 -14.15
CA SER A 275 -8.46 -6.81 -15.56
C SER A 275 -7.73 -5.80 -16.42
N LYS A 276 -7.36 -6.20 -17.64
CA LYS A 276 -6.84 -5.25 -18.63
C LYS A 276 -8.00 -4.37 -19.12
N ALA A 277 -7.81 -3.05 -19.10
CA ALA A 277 -8.76 -2.12 -19.69
C ALA A 277 -8.85 -2.36 -21.21
N THR A 278 -10.06 -2.32 -21.75
CA THR A 278 -10.33 -2.54 -23.19
C THR A 278 -11.24 -1.48 -23.79
N TYR A 279 -11.84 -0.62 -22.97
CA TYR A 279 -12.60 0.53 -23.46
C TYR A 279 -11.67 1.61 -24.00
N ILE A 280 -12.00 2.14 -25.18
CA ILE A 280 -11.28 3.26 -25.79
C ILE A 280 -12.24 4.46 -25.85
N PRO A 281 -11.91 5.60 -25.20
CA PRO A 281 -12.68 6.83 -25.25
C PRO A 281 -12.82 7.38 -26.67
N SER A 282 -13.84 8.24 -26.89
CA SER A 282 -14.00 8.96 -28.15
C SER A 282 -12.79 9.86 -28.46
N GLU A 283 -12.61 10.22 -29.74
CA GLU A 283 -11.52 11.11 -30.14
C GLU A 283 -11.55 12.46 -29.38
N ASP A 284 -12.75 12.99 -29.12
CA ASP A 284 -12.90 14.23 -28.36
C ASP A 284 -12.38 14.08 -26.93
N ALA A 285 -12.73 12.98 -26.25
CA ALA A 285 -12.23 12.67 -24.92
C ALA A 285 -10.71 12.45 -24.93
N LEU A 286 -10.17 11.74 -25.93
CA LEU A 286 -8.72 11.56 -26.10
C LEU A 286 -7.99 12.89 -26.28
N ARG A 287 -8.58 13.87 -26.98
CA ARG A 287 -7.99 15.22 -27.12
C ARG A 287 -7.98 15.99 -25.80
N VAL A 288 -9.02 15.87 -24.98
CA VAL A 288 -9.04 16.48 -23.63
C VAL A 288 -7.96 15.84 -22.76
N ILE A 289 -7.89 14.50 -22.76
CA ILE A 289 -6.86 13.74 -22.06
C ILE A 289 -5.46 14.20 -22.52
N ASP A 290 -5.23 14.36 -23.82
CA ASP A 290 -3.92 14.77 -24.34
C ASP A 290 -3.47 16.16 -23.82
N LYS A 291 -4.41 17.07 -23.63
CA LYS A 291 -4.16 18.48 -23.27
C LYS A 291 -4.22 18.77 -21.78
N ASP A 292 -4.59 17.79 -20.95
CA ASP A 292 -4.74 18.01 -19.52
C ASP A 292 -3.37 18.13 -18.82
N PRO A 293 -3.05 19.27 -18.18
CA PRO A 293 -1.79 19.46 -17.46
C PRO A 293 -1.71 18.68 -16.13
N ASN A 294 -2.83 18.19 -15.61
CA ASN A 294 -2.92 17.49 -14.32
C ASN A 294 -2.89 15.97 -14.45
N GLN A 295 -2.82 15.44 -15.68
CA GLN A 295 -2.82 14.01 -15.94
C GLN A 295 -1.49 13.34 -15.57
N LEU A 296 -1.56 12.16 -14.94
CA LEU A 296 -0.40 11.28 -14.82
C LEU A 296 0.08 10.75 -16.19
N ALA A 297 1.35 11.05 -16.54
CA ALA A 297 1.98 10.63 -17.81
C ALA A 297 1.86 9.11 -18.08
N LYS A 298 1.90 8.28 -17.03
CA LYS A 298 1.74 6.82 -17.13
C LYS A 298 0.34 6.39 -17.58
N ALA A 299 -0.70 7.01 -17.03
CA ALA A 299 -2.07 6.71 -17.40
C ALA A 299 -2.34 7.10 -18.85
N LYS A 300 -1.75 8.23 -19.30
CA LYS A 300 -1.75 8.66 -20.70
C LYS A 300 -1.09 7.63 -21.62
N ALA A 301 0.13 7.21 -21.28
CA ALA A 301 0.90 6.27 -22.10
C ALA A 301 0.18 4.92 -22.25
N ALA A 302 -0.39 4.40 -21.16
CA ALA A 302 -1.16 3.15 -21.20
C ALA A 302 -2.40 3.24 -22.11
N LEU A 303 -3.10 4.39 -22.10
CA LEU A 303 -4.25 4.62 -22.97
C LEU A 303 -3.84 4.75 -24.45
N ILE A 304 -2.72 5.44 -24.73
CA ILE A 304 -2.17 5.56 -26.08
C ILE A 304 -1.76 4.18 -26.61
N GLU A 305 -1.07 3.37 -25.80
CA GLU A 305 -0.68 2.00 -26.16
C GLU A 305 -1.91 1.15 -26.48
N LEU A 306 -2.95 1.21 -25.64
CA LEU A 306 -4.22 0.51 -25.89
C LEU A 306 -4.87 0.96 -27.20
N TYR A 307 -4.89 2.27 -27.47
CA TYR A 307 -5.43 2.81 -28.72
C TYR A 307 -4.67 2.28 -29.94
N GLN A 308 -3.33 2.26 -29.87
CA GLN A 308 -2.48 1.80 -30.97
C GLN A 308 -2.57 0.27 -31.18
N SER A 309 -2.63 -0.50 -30.08
CA SER A 309 -2.69 -1.96 -30.15
C SER A 309 -4.06 -2.51 -30.50
N SER A 310 -5.12 -1.74 -30.23
CA SER A 310 -6.50 -2.25 -30.26
C SER A 310 -7.52 -1.24 -30.77
N SER A 311 -7.14 -0.41 -31.75
CA SER A 311 -8.00 0.63 -32.36
C SER A 311 -9.37 0.11 -32.84
N GLU A 312 -9.48 -1.18 -33.15
CA GLU A 312 -10.73 -1.85 -33.53
C GLU A 312 -11.80 -1.81 -32.43
N PHE A 313 -11.43 -1.76 -31.15
CA PHE A 313 -12.39 -1.64 -30.06
C PHE A 313 -13.17 -0.32 -30.15
N ARG A 314 -12.49 0.80 -30.47
CA ARG A 314 -13.17 2.08 -30.70
C ARG A 314 -14.10 2.00 -31.91
N LYS A 315 -13.62 1.44 -33.02
CA LYS A 315 -14.41 1.28 -34.25
C LYS A 315 -15.68 0.47 -34.00
N GLN A 316 -15.60 -0.57 -33.17
CA GLN A 316 -16.77 -1.38 -32.82
C GLN A 316 -17.78 -0.58 -31.97
N ILE A 317 -17.32 0.22 -31.01
CA ILE A 317 -18.19 1.12 -30.24
C ILE A 317 -18.86 2.13 -31.17
N ASP A 318 -18.10 2.79 -32.06
CA ASP A 318 -18.63 3.76 -33.02
C ASP A 318 -19.65 3.16 -33.99
N SER A 319 -19.38 1.94 -34.47
CA SER A 319 -20.32 1.22 -35.34
C SER A 319 -21.66 0.91 -34.67
N SER A 320 -21.70 0.87 -33.33
CA SER A 320 -22.92 0.54 -32.57
C SER A 320 -23.96 1.66 -32.56
N TYR A 321 -23.59 2.88 -32.97
CA TYR A 321 -24.51 4.01 -33.08
C TYR A 321 -24.37 4.79 -34.42
N ALA A 322 -23.55 4.31 -35.36
CA ALA A 322 -23.32 4.99 -36.64
C ALA A 322 -24.58 5.13 -37.52
N GLY A 323 -25.55 4.22 -37.37
CA GLY A 323 -26.84 4.28 -38.08
C GLY A 323 -27.90 5.12 -37.38
N THR A 324 -27.63 5.64 -36.18
CA THR A 324 -28.58 6.43 -35.40
C THR A 324 -28.49 7.89 -35.81
N GLU A 325 -29.64 8.53 -36.05
CA GLU A 325 -29.67 9.95 -36.38
C GLU A 325 -29.08 10.80 -35.25
N LYS A 326 -28.30 11.83 -35.62
CA LYS A 326 -27.66 12.71 -34.65
C LYS A 326 -28.66 13.36 -33.68
N THR A 327 -29.83 13.75 -34.17
CA THR A 327 -30.92 14.30 -33.34
C THR A 327 -31.41 13.31 -32.29
N ALA A 328 -31.51 12.03 -32.63
CA ALA A 328 -31.87 10.98 -31.69
C ALA A 328 -30.76 10.74 -30.66
N ILE A 329 -29.50 10.73 -31.09
CA ILE A 329 -28.33 10.66 -30.19
C ILE A 329 -28.34 11.83 -29.19
N ASP A 330 -28.50 13.05 -29.68
CA ASP A 330 -28.49 14.26 -28.85
C ASP A 330 -29.65 14.24 -27.84
N ALA A 331 -30.83 13.73 -28.24
CA ALA A 331 -31.97 13.54 -27.35
C ALA A 331 -31.71 12.47 -26.27
N GLN A 332 -31.09 11.34 -26.63
CA GLN A 332 -30.73 10.28 -25.68
C GLN A 332 -29.72 10.76 -24.64
N VAL A 333 -28.66 11.46 -25.08
CA VAL A 333 -27.66 12.04 -24.19
C VAL A 333 -28.29 13.07 -23.26
N SER A 334 -29.11 13.98 -23.79
CA SER A 334 -29.81 14.99 -22.99
C SER A 334 -30.73 14.36 -21.94
N SER A 335 -31.48 13.32 -22.31
CA SER A 335 -32.34 12.56 -21.41
C SER A 335 -31.53 11.88 -20.28
N GLY A 336 -30.44 11.20 -20.63
CA GLY A 336 -29.54 10.54 -19.68
C GLY A 336 -28.96 11.52 -18.66
N THR A 337 -28.37 12.63 -19.15
CA THR A 337 -27.79 13.68 -18.30
C THR A 337 -28.86 14.34 -17.41
N THR A 338 -30.06 14.58 -17.92
CA THR A 338 -31.16 15.14 -17.12
C THR A 338 -31.56 14.20 -15.98
N SER A 339 -31.64 12.89 -16.25
CA SER A 339 -31.95 11.87 -15.25
C SER A 339 -30.86 11.77 -14.16
N GLU A 340 -29.60 11.81 -14.56
CA GLU A 340 -28.44 11.87 -13.64
C GLU A 340 -28.55 13.05 -12.68
N ILE A 341 -28.73 14.26 -13.21
CA ILE A 341 -28.80 15.51 -12.43
C ILE A 341 -29.98 15.47 -11.45
N ASN A 342 -31.17 15.11 -11.94
CA ASN A 342 -32.37 15.04 -11.09
C ASN A 342 -32.21 14.02 -9.95
N THR A 343 -31.57 12.88 -10.24
CA THR A 343 -31.31 11.85 -9.22
C THR A 343 -30.34 12.37 -8.16
N GLN A 344 -29.28 13.08 -8.54
CA GLN A 344 -28.35 13.71 -7.57
C GLN A 344 -29.05 14.78 -6.73
N ILE A 345 -29.88 15.63 -7.33
CA ILE A 345 -30.66 16.65 -6.61
C ILE A 345 -31.57 16.00 -5.57
N ASN A 346 -32.29 14.93 -5.96
CA ASN A 346 -33.19 14.22 -5.06
C ASN A 346 -32.45 13.54 -3.90
N LEU A 347 -31.30 12.92 -4.17
CA LEU A 347 -30.47 12.31 -3.13
C LEU A 347 -29.93 13.37 -2.16
N ARG A 348 -29.45 14.50 -2.68
CA ARG A 348 -28.99 15.61 -1.83
C ARG A 348 -30.11 16.16 -0.96
N LYS A 349 -31.33 16.24 -1.50
CA LYS A 349 -32.51 16.67 -0.76
C LYS A 349 -32.87 15.67 0.35
N SER A 350 -32.87 14.36 0.09
CA SER A 350 -33.17 13.36 1.12
C SER A 350 -32.16 13.40 2.28
N ILE A 351 -30.86 13.54 1.95
CA ILE A 351 -29.80 13.72 2.94
C ILE A 351 -30.03 14.98 3.77
N SER A 352 -30.34 16.11 3.12
CA SER A 352 -30.59 17.39 3.80
C SER A 352 -31.85 17.34 4.68
N ASP A 353 -32.87 16.58 4.28
CA ASP A 353 -34.13 16.45 5.01
C ASP A 353 -34.04 15.41 6.15
N GLY A 354 -32.87 14.78 6.36
CA GLY A 354 -32.64 13.77 7.40
C GLY A 354 -33.40 12.46 7.18
N LYS A 355 -33.74 12.14 5.92
CA LYS A 355 -34.51 10.96 5.52
C LYS A 355 -33.65 9.85 4.96
#